data_AF-A0A940UZP6-F1
#
_entry.id   AF-A0A940UZP6-F1
#
_cell.length_a   1.000
_cell.length_b   1.000
_cell.length_c   1.000
_cell.angle_alpha   90.00
_cell.angle_beta   90.00
_cell.angle_gamma   90.00
#
_symmetry.space_group_name_H-M   'P 1'
#
loop_
_entity.id
_entity.type
_entity.pdbx_description
1 polymer ?
#
loop_
_entity_poly.entity_id
_entity_poly.type
_entity_poly.pdbx_seq_one_letter_code
_entity_poly.pdbx_strand_id
1 'polypeptide(L)'
;MKKDSFIVLICIIAILIAVPALMAAENQAARTGKAERIEPKQLEGRWLRPDGGYILELRDIKKDGSLKAAYFNPRPINVAMASLQNKDGRISLSVELRDVNYPGSLYELQYDPKTDRLIGTYFQAVERQTFTIEFVRVKGQ
;
A
#
# COMPACT_ATOMS: atom_id res chain seq x y z
N MET A 1 64.05 23.05 1.88
CA MET A 1 63.42 21.71 1.74
C MET A 1 62.00 21.79 2.32
N LYS A 2 61.00 22.42 1.69
CA LYS A 2 60.07 21.89 0.66
C LYS A 2 59.44 20.49 0.93
N LYS A 3 59.29 20.06 2.18
CA LYS A 3 58.56 18.81 2.52
C LYS A 3 57.15 19.06 3.06
N ASP A 4 56.94 20.21 3.70
CA ASP A 4 55.67 20.50 4.40
C ASP A 4 54.55 20.96 3.44
N SER A 5 54.89 21.61 2.32
CA SER A 5 53.91 22.01 1.30
C SER A 5 53.34 20.85 0.49
N PHE A 6 54.05 19.72 0.38
CA PHE A 6 53.58 18.57 -0.41
C PHE A 6 52.50 17.77 0.35
N ILE A 7 52.60 17.69 1.68
CA ILE A 7 51.63 16.97 2.52
C ILE A 7 50.30 17.75 2.61
N VAL A 8 50.35 19.07 2.76
CA VAL A 8 49.14 19.91 2.81
C VAL A 8 48.37 19.90 1.48
N LEU A 9 49.08 19.89 0.34
CA LEU A 9 48.45 19.86 -0.99
C LEU A 9 47.78 18.50 -1.28
N ILE A 10 48.36 17.38 -0.83
CA ILE A 10 47.77 16.04 -0.98
C ILE A 10 46.52 15.89 -0.08
N CYS A 11 46.53 16.44 1.14
CA CYS A 11 45.34 16.45 2.00
C CYS A 11 44.18 17.27 1.39
N ILE A 12 44.47 18.42 0.76
CA ILE A 12 43.45 19.24 0.10
C ILE A 12 42.83 18.50 -1.10
N ILE A 13 43.63 17.79 -1.91
CA ILE A 13 43.14 17.03 -3.06
C ILE A 13 42.32 15.80 -2.62
N ALA A 14 42.73 15.09 -1.57
CA ALA A 14 41.95 13.98 -1.02
C ALA A 14 40.59 14.43 -0.45
N ILE A 15 40.53 15.62 0.17
CA ILE A 15 39.28 16.26 0.62
C ILE A 15 38.40 16.68 -0.56
N LEU A 16 38.98 17.19 -1.66
CA LEU A 16 38.25 17.59 -2.87
C LEU A 16 37.58 16.42 -3.63
N ILE A 17 38.09 15.20 -3.49
CA ILE A 17 37.54 14.00 -4.16
C ILE A 17 36.57 13.23 -3.23
N ALA A 18 36.80 13.24 -1.91
CA ALA A 18 35.93 12.56 -0.95
C ALA A 18 34.60 13.28 -0.69
N VAL A 19 34.58 14.63 -0.73
CA VAL A 19 33.35 15.41 -0.49
C VAL A 19 32.29 15.19 -1.58
N PRO A 20 32.60 15.20 -2.88
CA PRO A 20 31.62 14.87 -3.92
C PRO A 20 31.09 13.44 -3.84
N ALA A 21 31.94 12.48 -3.48
CA ALA A 21 31.54 11.07 -3.36
C ALA A 21 30.58 10.83 -2.18
N LEU A 22 30.80 11.51 -1.05
CA LEU A 22 29.91 11.46 0.11
C LEU A 22 28.55 12.14 -0.20
N MET A 23 28.57 13.29 -0.88
CA MET A 23 27.35 13.98 -1.35
C MET A 23 26.57 13.14 -2.38
N ALA A 24 27.26 12.40 -3.25
CA ALA A 24 26.63 11.51 -4.22
C ALA A 24 25.99 10.28 -3.57
N ALA A 25 26.64 9.70 -2.55
CA ALA A 25 26.10 8.57 -1.79
C ALA A 25 24.87 8.96 -0.95
N GLU A 26 24.87 10.14 -0.33
CA GLU A 26 23.72 10.67 0.42
C GLU A 26 22.53 10.99 -0.50
N ASN A 27 22.80 11.55 -1.68
CA ASN A 27 21.79 11.82 -2.71
C ASN A 27 21.25 10.51 -3.35
N GLN A 28 22.06 9.46 -3.42
CA GLN A 28 21.58 8.14 -3.83
C GLN A 28 20.73 7.48 -2.75
N ALA A 29 21.11 7.55 -1.47
CA ALA A 29 20.29 7.06 -0.34
C ALA A 29 18.95 7.80 -0.21
N ALA A 30 18.94 9.11 -0.46
CA ALA A 30 17.71 9.91 -0.51
C ALA A 30 16.82 9.57 -1.72
N ARG A 31 17.41 9.08 -2.83
CA ARG A 31 16.68 8.62 -4.03
C ARG A 31 16.18 7.18 -3.89
N THR A 32 16.89 6.29 -3.20
CA THR A 32 16.43 4.93 -2.87
C THR A 32 15.42 4.91 -1.72
N GLY A 33 15.38 5.94 -0.88
CA GLY A 33 14.39 6.09 0.20
C GLY A 33 13.03 6.63 -0.24
N LYS A 34 12.89 7.10 -1.48
CA LYS A 34 11.59 7.51 -2.04
C LYS A 34 10.90 6.28 -2.62
N ALA A 35 10.56 5.32 -1.74
CA ALA A 35 9.52 4.34 -2.06
C ALA A 35 8.34 5.15 -2.61
N GLU A 36 7.86 4.78 -3.80
CA GLU A 36 6.75 5.47 -4.45
C GLU A 36 5.61 5.53 -3.44
N ARG A 37 5.29 6.76 -2.98
CA ARG A 37 4.26 6.95 -1.97
C ARG A 37 2.95 6.54 -2.62
N ILE A 38 2.43 5.39 -2.22
CA ILE A 38 1.13 4.93 -2.70
C ILE A 38 0.09 5.90 -2.14
N GLU A 39 -0.59 6.57 -3.07
CA GLU A 39 -1.68 7.46 -2.73
C GLU A 39 -2.95 6.61 -2.56
N PRO A 40 -3.72 6.76 -1.46
CA PRO A 40 -4.93 5.97 -1.22
C PRO A 40 -5.90 5.94 -2.40
N LYS A 41 -5.97 7.04 -3.16
CA LYS A 41 -6.82 7.16 -4.34
C LYS A 41 -6.48 6.15 -5.45
N GLN A 42 -5.26 5.63 -5.50
CA GLN A 42 -4.87 4.57 -6.46
C GLN A 42 -5.60 3.24 -6.21
N LEU A 43 -6.25 3.06 -5.05
CA LEU A 43 -7.06 1.87 -4.77
C LEU A 43 -8.50 1.99 -5.32
N GLU A 44 -8.93 3.15 -5.81
CA GLU A 44 -10.23 3.28 -6.45
C GLU A 44 -10.36 2.30 -7.63
N GLY A 45 -11.57 1.75 -7.79
CA GLY A 45 -11.89 0.78 -8.84
C GLY A 45 -12.45 -0.54 -8.30
N ARG A 46 -12.54 -1.51 -9.21
CA ARG A 46 -13.12 -2.84 -8.94
C ARG A 46 -12.03 -3.88 -8.72
N TRP A 47 -12.28 -4.74 -7.74
CA TRP A 47 -11.39 -5.78 -7.27
C TRP A 47 -12.15 -7.10 -7.26
N LEU A 48 -11.62 -8.13 -7.92
CA LEU A 48 -12.21 -9.45 -8.08
C LEU A 48 -11.57 -10.44 -7.09
N ARG A 49 -12.38 -11.18 -6.34
CA ARG A 49 -11.93 -12.33 -5.56
C ARG A 49 -11.93 -13.56 -6.47
N PRO A 50 -10.77 -14.13 -6.85
CA PRO A 50 -10.70 -15.14 -7.93
C PRO A 50 -11.40 -16.47 -7.62
N ASP A 51 -11.48 -16.85 -6.34
CA ASP A 51 -12.04 -18.14 -5.89
C ASP A 51 -13.58 -18.20 -5.94
N GLY A 52 -14.26 -17.06 -5.81
CA GLY A 52 -15.72 -16.98 -5.76
C GLY A 52 -16.36 -16.07 -6.81
N GLY A 53 -15.56 -15.31 -7.57
CA GLY A 53 -16.09 -14.33 -8.52
C GLY A 53 -16.67 -13.07 -7.86
N TYR A 54 -16.41 -12.86 -6.58
CA TYR A 54 -16.97 -11.73 -5.81
C TYR A 54 -16.27 -10.43 -6.18
N ILE A 55 -17.02 -9.33 -6.19
CA ILE A 55 -16.46 -8.01 -6.51
C ILE A 55 -16.52 -7.10 -5.29
N LEU A 56 -15.39 -6.48 -4.98
CA LEU A 56 -15.28 -5.33 -4.09
C LEU A 56 -14.99 -4.09 -4.93
N GLU A 57 -15.81 -3.05 -4.81
CA GLU A 57 -15.62 -1.79 -5.53
C GLU A 57 -15.37 -0.66 -4.54
N LEU A 58 -14.31 0.10 -4.76
CA LEU A 58 -13.88 1.21 -3.90
C LEU A 58 -14.00 2.54 -4.68
N ARG A 59 -14.64 3.53 -4.06
CA ARG A 59 -14.89 4.85 -4.66
C ARG A 59 -14.77 5.96 -3.62
N ASP A 60 -14.59 7.19 -4.09
CA ASP A 60 -14.58 8.40 -3.28
C ASP A 60 -13.59 8.32 -2.09
N ILE A 61 -12.38 7.78 -2.32
CA ILE A 61 -11.38 7.62 -1.25
C ILE A 61 -10.86 9.00 -0.85
N LYS A 62 -11.11 9.40 0.39
CA LYS A 62 -10.70 10.68 0.96
C LYS A 62 -9.36 10.58 1.67
N LYS A 63 -8.73 11.74 1.90
CA LYS A 63 -7.44 11.85 2.60
C LYS A 63 -7.48 11.37 4.05
N ASP A 64 -8.65 11.40 4.68
CA ASP A 64 -8.86 10.92 6.06
C ASP A 64 -9.05 9.40 6.15
N GLY A 65 -9.04 8.68 5.01
CA GLY A 65 -9.24 7.24 4.96
C GLY A 65 -10.70 6.81 4.84
N SER A 66 -11.66 7.72 4.86
CA SER A 66 -13.06 7.40 4.55
C SER A 66 -13.24 7.14 3.05
N LEU A 67 -14.11 6.19 2.71
CA LEU A 67 -14.42 5.81 1.33
C LEU A 67 -15.82 5.22 1.22
N LYS A 68 -16.33 5.12 -0.01
CA LYS A 68 -17.49 4.30 -0.32
C LYS A 68 -17.02 2.95 -0.83
N ALA A 69 -17.63 1.88 -0.32
CA ALA A 69 -17.43 0.54 -0.83
C ALA A 69 -18.76 -0.10 -1.24
N ALA A 70 -18.72 -0.93 -2.28
CA ALA A 70 -19.82 -1.82 -2.65
C ALA A 70 -19.28 -3.24 -2.79
N TYR A 71 -20.06 -4.22 -2.37
CA TYR A 71 -19.68 -5.63 -2.41
C TYR A 71 -20.75 -6.47 -3.10
N PHE A 72 -20.33 -7.41 -3.95
CA PHE A 72 -21.23 -8.21 -4.78
C PHE A 72 -20.92 -9.71 -4.65
N ASN A 73 -21.95 -10.49 -4.32
CA ASN A 73 -21.94 -11.95 -4.32
C ASN A 73 -23.30 -12.54 -4.70
N PRO A 74 -23.53 -12.87 -5.98
CA PRO A 74 -23.43 -11.94 -7.12
C PRO A 74 -24.38 -10.73 -6.98
N ARG A 75 -25.36 -10.78 -6.07
CA ARG A 75 -26.20 -9.63 -5.70
C ARG A 75 -25.45 -8.68 -4.75
N PRO A 76 -25.83 -7.39 -4.67
CA PRO A 76 -25.23 -6.49 -3.70
C PRO A 76 -25.50 -6.96 -2.27
N ILE A 77 -24.48 -6.89 -1.43
CA ILE A 77 -24.56 -7.09 0.02
C ILE A 77 -24.29 -5.75 0.70
N ASN A 78 -25.08 -5.41 1.71
CA ASN A 78 -24.92 -4.15 2.41
C ASN A 78 -23.55 -4.04 3.12
N VAL A 79 -22.81 -2.98 2.80
CA VAL A 79 -21.56 -2.61 3.46
C VAL A 79 -21.90 -1.65 4.60
N ALA A 80 -21.69 -2.08 5.84
CA ALA A 80 -21.94 -1.25 7.02
C ALA A 80 -20.85 -0.19 7.21
N MET A 81 -19.60 -0.56 6.93
CA MET A 81 -18.44 0.30 7.13
C MET A 81 -17.34 -0.07 6.15
N ALA A 82 -16.62 0.95 5.67
CA ALA A 82 -15.35 0.78 5.00
C ALA A 82 -14.39 1.89 5.45
N SER A 83 -13.13 1.53 5.70
CA SER A 83 -12.08 2.50 6.04
C SER A 83 -10.73 2.06 5.51
N LEU A 84 -9.89 3.04 5.21
CA LEU A 84 -8.54 2.86 4.73
C LEU A 84 -7.57 3.54 5.69
N GLN A 85 -6.50 2.84 6.07
CA GLN A 85 -5.40 3.40 6.85
C GLN A 85 -4.13 3.41 6.01
N ASN A 86 -3.39 4.52 6.02
CA ASN A 86 -2.06 4.60 5.43
C ASN A 86 -1.05 4.88 6.54
N LYS A 87 -0.24 3.88 6.90
CA LYS A 87 0.80 3.97 7.91
C LYS A 87 2.13 3.59 7.29
N ASP A 88 3.10 4.50 7.30
CA ASP A 88 4.44 4.30 6.76
C ASP A 88 4.45 3.77 5.31
N GLY A 89 3.51 4.23 4.49
CA GLY A 89 3.36 3.81 3.09
C GLY A 89 2.69 2.44 2.91
N ARG A 90 2.21 1.80 3.99
CA ARG A 90 1.38 0.60 3.94
C ARG A 90 -0.08 1.00 4.02
N ILE A 91 -0.84 0.59 3.00
CA ILE A 91 -2.27 0.81 2.93
C ILE A 91 -3.00 -0.44 3.41
N SER A 92 -3.83 -0.28 4.44
CA SER A 92 -4.74 -1.30 4.95
C SER A 92 -6.19 -0.88 4.71
N LEU A 93 -7.06 -1.82 4.36
CA LEU A 93 -8.47 -1.63 4.07
C LEU A 93 -9.30 -2.56 4.96
N SER A 94 -10.26 -1.99 5.68
CA SER A 94 -11.25 -2.74 6.45
C SER A 94 -12.63 -2.56 5.84
N VAL A 95 -13.40 -3.64 5.66
CA VAL A 95 -14.77 -3.61 5.12
C VAL A 95 -15.67 -4.55 5.91
N GLU A 96 -16.68 -4.00 6.59
CA GLU A 96 -17.71 -4.77 7.31
C GLU A 96 -18.95 -4.94 6.43
N LEU A 97 -19.39 -6.19 6.27
CA LEU A 97 -20.65 -6.54 5.64
C LEU A 97 -21.71 -6.82 6.69
N ARG A 98 -22.87 -6.17 6.55
CA ARG A 98 -24.02 -6.35 7.45
C ARG A 98 -25.32 -6.52 6.68
N ASP A 99 -25.71 -7.77 6.48
CA ASP A 99 -26.89 -8.18 5.72
C ASP A 99 -27.37 -9.59 6.13
N VAL A 100 -28.40 -10.13 5.48
CA VAL A 100 -28.84 -11.52 5.63
C VAL A 100 -27.67 -12.46 5.28
N ASN A 101 -27.34 -13.37 6.20
CA ASN A 101 -26.16 -14.25 6.16
C ASN A 101 -24.80 -13.55 6.28
N TYR A 102 -24.79 -12.26 6.60
CA TYR A 102 -23.60 -11.46 6.86
C TYR A 102 -23.78 -10.64 8.14
N PRO A 103 -23.87 -11.23 9.35
CA PRO A 103 -24.12 -10.47 10.58
C PRO A 103 -22.84 -9.81 11.13
N GLY A 104 -22.11 -9.05 10.30
CA GLY A 104 -20.82 -8.46 10.65
C GLY A 104 -19.63 -9.27 10.14
N SER A 105 -19.70 -9.77 8.90
CA SER A 105 -18.53 -10.40 8.26
C SER A 105 -17.51 -9.32 7.90
N LEU A 106 -16.22 -9.58 8.09
CA LEU A 106 -15.19 -8.55 8.04
C LEU A 106 -14.07 -8.93 7.09
N TYR A 107 -13.71 -8.01 6.20
CA TYR A 107 -12.45 -8.05 5.47
C TYR A 107 -11.42 -7.17 6.16
N GLU A 108 -10.21 -7.69 6.33
CA GLU A 108 -9.02 -6.92 6.71
C GLU A 108 -7.93 -7.20 5.68
N LEU A 109 -7.63 -6.19 4.87
CA LEU A 109 -6.81 -6.33 3.67
C LEU A 109 -5.63 -5.36 3.72
N GLN A 110 -4.52 -5.75 3.10
CA GLN A 110 -3.38 -4.89 2.84
C GLN A 110 -3.15 -4.83 1.33
N TYR A 111 -2.89 -3.63 0.82
CA TYR A 111 -2.49 -3.46 -0.57
C TYR A 111 -1.04 -3.86 -0.77
N ASP A 112 -0.81 -4.78 -1.71
CA ASP A 112 0.52 -5.12 -2.22
C ASP A 112 0.75 -4.40 -3.57
N PRO A 113 1.57 -3.34 -3.60
CA PRO A 113 1.86 -2.61 -4.83
C PRO A 113 2.71 -3.41 -5.83
N LYS A 114 3.41 -4.47 -5.39
CA LYS A 114 4.24 -5.28 -6.30
C LYS A 114 3.40 -6.13 -7.23
N THR A 115 2.25 -6.60 -6.73
CA THR A 115 1.38 -7.53 -7.44
C THR A 115 0.03 -6.92 -7.82
N ASP A 116 -0.26 -5.69 -7.39
CA ASP A 116 -1.53 -4.97 -7.54
C ASP A 116 -2.71 -5.79 -6.99
N ARG A 117 -2.58 -6.17 -5.71
CA ARG A 117 -3.53 -7.05 -4.99
C ARG A 117 -3.91 -6.47 -3.64
N LEU A 118 -5.13 -6.79 -3.20
CA LEU A 118 -5.55 -6.63 -1.81
C LEU A 118 -5.52 -8.00 -1.15
N ILE A 119 -4.61 -8.21 -0.20
CA ILE A 119 -4.34 -9.51 0.41
C ILE A 119 -4.63 -9.42 1.91
N GLY A 120 -5.29 -10.42 2.48
CA GLY A 120 -5.52 -10.45 3.91
C GLY A 120 -6.53 -11.51 4.32
N THR A 121 -7.44 -11.15 5.21
CA THR A 121 -8.39 -12.09 5.81
C THR A 121 -9.83 -11.72 5.52
N TYR A 122 -10.68 -12.75 5.52
CA TYR A 122 -12.13 -12.65 5.55
C TYR A 122 -12.66 -13.46 6.74
N PHE A 123 -13.27 -12.77 7.70
CA PHE A 123 -14.03 -13.40 8.79
C PHE A 123 -15.49 -13.60 8.36
N GLN A 124 -15.90 -14.86 8.25
CA GLN A 124 -17.29 -15.29 7.99
C GLN A 124 -18.01 -15.38 9.35
N ALA A 125 -18.96 -14.48 9.58
CA ALA A 125 -19.56 -14.29 10.91
C ALA A 125 -20.57 -15.37 11.33
N VAL A 126 -21.22 -16.07 10.40
CA VAL A 126 -22.18 -17.16 10.66
C VAL A 126 -21.47 -18.42 11.15
N GLU A 127 -20.41 -18.82 10.45
CA GLU A 127 -19.60 -20.02 10.74
C GLU A 127 -18.45 -19.72 11.69
N ARG A 128 -18.14 -18.44 11.93
CA ARG A 128 -17.06 -17.95 12.79
C ARG A 128 -15.70 -18.47 12.36
N GLN A 129 -15.49 -18.50 11.04
CA GLN A 129 -14.24 -18.94 10.41
C GLN A 129 -13.54 -17.76 9.75
N THR A 130 -12.21 -17.82 9.74
CA THR A 130 -11.39 -16.82 9.05
C THR A 130 -10.63 -17.48 7.92
N PHE A 131 -10.68 -16.87 6.74
CA PHE A 131 -10.02 -17.34 5.54
C PHE A 131 -8.95 -16.34 5.11
N THR A 132 -7.80 -16.82 4.64
CA THR A 132 -6.86 -15.99 3.88
C THR A 132 -7.38 -15.85 2.46
N ILE A 133 -7.49 -14.62 1.98
CA ILE A 133 -8.07 -14.30 0.68
C ILE A 133 -7.23 -13.24 -0.03
N GLU A 134 -7.50 -13.09 -1.31
CA GLU A 134 -6.98 -12.00 -2.12
C GLU A 134 -8.04 -11.45 -3.07
N PHE A 135 -7.91 -10.17 -3.41
CA PHE A 135 -8.57 -9.59 -4.56
C PHE A 135 -7.55 -9.09 -5.58
N VAL A 136 -7.85 -9.29 -6.86
CA VAL A 136 -7.09 -8.80 -8.01
C VAL A 136 -7.80 -7.63 -8.66
N ARG A 137 -7.07 -6.61 -9.10
CA ARG A 137 -7.68 -5.49 -9.79
C ARG A 137 -8.32 -5.94 -11.12
N VAL A 138 -9.54 -5.49 -11.37
CA VAL A 138 -10.20 -5.66 -12.67
C VAL A 138 -9.65 -4.59 -13.63
N LYS A 139 -8.98 -5.02 -14.70
CA LYS A 139 -8.46 -4.12 -15.74
C LYS A 139 -9.51 -3.94 -16.85
N GLY A 140 -9.70 -2.69 -17.30
CA GLY A 140 -10.48 -2.38 -18.51
C GLY A 140 -11.99 -2.19 -18.28
N GLN A 141 -12.38 -1.19 -17.48
CA GLN A 141 -13.74 -0.67 -17.50
C GLN A 141 -13.82 0.63 -18.29
#